data_AF-A0A316KPT7-F1
#
_entry.id   AF-A0A316KPT7-F1
#
_cell.length_a   1.000
_cell.length_b   1.000
_cell.length_c   1.000
_cell.angle_alpha   90.00
_cell.angle_beta   90.00
_cell.angle_gamma   90.00
#
_symmetry.space_group_name_H-M   'P 1'
#
loop_
_entity.id
_entity.type
_entity.pdbx_description
1 polymer ?
#
loop_
_entity_poly.entity_id
_entity_poly.type
_entity_poly.pdbx_seq_one_letter_code
_entity_poly.pdbx_strand_id
1 'polypeptide(L)'
;MGFHILKPALMGLMMGAMMLWMMHGWLIGDGPANALVFVLGHVAVVAAVALTAALGLHRRFPVLARLTRHRPSLSHIAIMLGSAALFALAIHLVHGAPTWI
;
A
#
# COMPACT_ATOMS: atom_id res chain seq x y z
N MET A 1 16.28 -15.31 12.81
CA MET A 1 15.20 -14.42 13.29
C MET A 1 15.07 -13.10 12.51
N GLY A 2 16.11 -12.54 11.87
CA GLY A 2 16.04 -11.22 11.19
C GLY A 2 15.19 -11.13 9.91
N PHE A 3 15.04 -12.21 9.13
CA PHE A 3 14.34 -12.17 7.83
C PHE A 3 12.84 -11.80 7.92
N HIS A 4 12.18 -12.11 9.03
CA HIS A 4 10.76 -11.80 9.24
C HIS A 4 10.47 -10.33 9.52
N ILE A 5 11.49 -9.54 9.88
CA ILE A 5 11.38 -8.09 10.17
C ILE A 5 11.98 -7.29 9.00
N LEU A 6 13.13 -7.73 8.49
CA LEU A 6 13.85 -7.03 7.43
C LEU A 6 13.05 -7.00 6.12
N LYS A 7 12.47 -8.13 5.71
CA LYS A 7 11.71 -8.20 4.45
C LYS A 7 10.47 -7.27 4.47
N PRO A 8 9.61 -7.28 5.49
CA PRO A 8 8.50 -6.32 5.57
C PRO A 8 8.97 -4.87 5.62
N ALA A 9 10.05 -4.56 6.34
CA ALA A 9 10.57 -3.19 6.42
C ALA A 9 11.08 -2.70 5.05
N LEU A 10 11.86 -3.52 4.34
CA LEU A 10 12.36 -3.19 3.00
C LEU A 10 11.23 -3.05 1.99
N MET A 11 10.26 -3.97 2.01
CA MET A 11 9.12 -3.89 1.11
C MET A 11 8.27 -2.63 1.42
N GLY A 12 8.13 -2.25 2.70
CA GLY A 12 7.39 -1.05 3.10
C GLY A 12 8.10 0.22 2.65
N LEU A 13 9.43 0.28 2.80
CA LEU A 13 10.28 1.33 2.24
C LEU A 13 10.10 1.48 0.73
N MET A 14 10.24 0.39 -0.03
CA MET A 14 10.11 0.40 -1.49
C MET A 14 8.72 0.84 -1.94
N MET A 15 7.68 0.32 -1.29
CA MET A 15 6.29 0.70 -1.59
C MET A 15 6.03 2.17 -1.23
N GLY A 16 6.53 2.64 -0.08
CA GLY A 16 6.43 4.04 0.33
C GLY A 16 7.11 4.98 -0.66
N ALA A 17 8.32 4.64 -1.11
CA ALA A 17 9.04 5.40 -2.15
C ALA A 17 8.28 5.44 -3.48
N MET A 18 7.77 4.30 -3.93
CA MET A 18 6.99 4.21 -5.16
C MET A 18 5.71 5.04 -5.08
N MET A 19 4.95 4.93 -3.98
CA MET A 19 3.75 5.73 -3.78
C MET A 19 4.04 7.22 -3.73
N LEU A 20 5.12 7.62 -3.03
CA LEU A 20 5.52 9.02 -2.94
C LEU A 20 5.89 9.56 -4.32
N TRP A 21 6.64 8.80 -5.12
CA TRP A 21 6.98 9.16 -6.50
C TRP A 21 5.73 9.37 -7.37
N MET A 22 4.79 8.41 -7.34
CA MET A 22 3.56 8.49 -8.12
C MET A 22 2.69 9.68 -7.70
N MET A 23 2.54 9.90 -6.39
CA MET A 23 1.69 10.96 -5.85
C MET A 23 2.32 12.34 -6.01
N HIS A 24 3.64 12.45 -5.85
CA HIS A 24 4.38 13.69 -6.10
C HIS A 24 4.29 14.08 -7.57
N GLY A 25 4.55 13.16 -8.51
CA GLY A 25 4.39 13.39 -9.94
C GLY A 25 2.99 13.91 -10.28
N TRP A 26 1.94 13.30 -9.69
CA TRP A 26 0.58 13.80 -9.87
C TRP A 26 0.37 15.22 -9.32
N LEU A 27 0.87 15.52 -8.11
CA LEU A 27 0.71 16.84 -7.47
C LEU A 27 1.40 17.96 -8.24
N ILE A 28 2.49 17.67 -8.96
CA ILE A 28 3.24 18.67 -9.76
C ILE A 28 2.83 18.68 -11.24
N GLY A 29 1.84 17.87 -11.64
CA GLY A 29 1.32 17.85 -13.01
C GLY A 29 2.10 16.98 -14.01
N ASP A 30 3.17 16.32 -13.59
CA ASP A 30 4.02 15.44 -14.42
C ASP A 30 3.62 13.94 -14.33
N GLY A 31 2.60 13.61 -13.53
CA GLY A 31 2.11 12.25 -13.32
C GLY A 31 0.95 11.86 -14.26
N PRO A 32 0.60 10.56 -14.36
CA PRO A 32 -0.55 10.11 -15.14
C PRO A 32 -1.83 10.84 -14.70
N ALA A 33 -2.61 11.29 -15.67
CA ALA A 33 -3.65 12.32 -15.56
C ALA A 33 -4.83 12.04 -14.59
N ASN A 34 -4.80 10.98 -13.78
CA ASN A 34 -5.96 10.62 -12.95
C ASN A 34 -5.62 9.85 -11.65
N ALA A 35 -4.99 10.51 -10.65
CA ALA A 35 -4.93 9.95 -9.29
C ALA A 35 -6.32 9.51 -8.77
N LEU A 36 -7.39 10.19 -9.20
CA LEU A 36 -8.76 9.76 -8.93
C LEU A 36 -9.05 8.34 -9.43
N VAL A 37 -8.64 7.97 -10.65
CA VAL A 37 -8.82 6.60 -11.16
C VAL A 37 -7.90 5.62 -10.47
N PHE A 38 -6.70 6.03 -10.08
CA PHE A 38 -5.82 5.19 -9.26
C PHE A 38 -6.50 4.84 -7.91
N VAL A 39 -7.01 5.85 -7.19
CA VAL A 39 -7.73 5.67 -5.92
C VAL A 39 -9.01 4.84 -6.13
N LEU A 40 -9.84 5.22 -7.09
CA LEU A 40 -11.09 4.51 -7.38
C LEU A 40 -10.84 3.07 -7.83
N GLY A 41 -9.77 2.82 -8.59
CA GLY A 41 -9.34 1.47 -8.97
C GLY A 41 -8.97 0.62 -7.76
N HIS A 42 -8.22 1.17 -6.80
CA HIS A 42 -7.90 0.47 -5.55
C HIS A 42 -9.16 0.20 -4.72
N VAL A 43 -10.04 1.20 -4.56
CA VAL A 43 -11.31 1.04 -3.85
C VAL A 43 -12.18 -0.04 -4.50
N ALA A 44 -12.29 -0.04 -5.83
CA ALA A 44 -13.06 -1.04 -6.56
C ALA A 44 -12.51 -2.46 -6.36
N VAL A 45 -11.18 -2.65 -6.43
CA VAL A 45 -10.55 -3.95 -6.20
C VAL A 45 -10.75 -4.41 -4.76
N VAL A 46 -10.55 -3.54 -3.77
CA VAL A 46 -10.77 -3.87 -2.34
C VAL A 46 -12.23 -4.24 -2.09
N ALA A 47 -13.18 -3.47 -2.63
CA ALA A 47 -14.61 -3.73 -2.50
C ALA A 47 -15.00 -5.07 -3.15
N ALA A 48 -14.49 -5.36 -4.35
CA ALA A 48 -14.74 -6.63 -5.04
C ALA A 48 -14.22 -7.83 -4.24
N VAL A 49 -13.02 -7.73 -3.66
CA VAL A 49 -12.45 -8.78 -2.81
C VAL A 49 -13.29 -8.96 -1.53
N ALA A 50 -13.67 -7.87 -0.87
CA ALA A 50 -14.50 -7.90 0.32
C ALA A 50 -15.86 -8.54 0.05
N LEU A 51 -16.51 -8.17 -1.05
CA LEU A 51 -17.80 -8.75 -1.48
C LEU A 51 -17.68 -10.24 -1.80
N THR A 52 -16.61 -10.64 -2.51
CA THR A 52 -16.33 -12.06 -2.82
C THR A 52 -16.12 -12.89 -1.54
N ALA A 53 -15.50 -12.29 -0.52
CA ALA A 53 -15.34 -12.91 0.79
C ALA A 53 -16.69 -13.03 1.52
N ALA A 54 -17.47 -11.93 1.57
CA ALA A 54 -18.76 -11.84 2.25
C ALA A 54 -19.80 -12.82 1.68
N LEU A 55 -19.86 -12.96 0.35
CA LEU A 55 -20.76 -13.88 -0.34
C LEU A 55 -20.29 -15.34 -0.30
N GLY A 56 -19.16 -15.65 0.35
CA GLY A 56 -18.65 -17.02 0.45
C GLY A 56 -18.10 -17.59 -0.87
N LEU A 57 -18.01 -16.79 -1.93
CA LEU A 57 -17.54 -17.22 -3.26
C LEU A 57 -16.09 -17.71 -3.23
N HIS A 58 -15.29 -17.20 -2.29
CA HIS A 58 -13.92 -17.68 -2.06
C HIS A 58 -13.84 -19.18 -1.77
N ARG A 59 -14.92 -19.82 -1.26
CA ARG A 59 -14.96 -21.26 -0.97
C ARG A 59 -15.07 -22.13 -2.22
N ARG A 60 -15.60 -21.58 -3.33
CA ARG A 60 -15.77 -22.31 -4.59
C ARG A 60 -14.50 -22.36 -5.44
N PHE A 61 -13.58 -21.41 -5.24
CA PHE A 61 -12.36 -21.31 -6.01
C PHE A 61 -11.12 -21.57 -5.13
N PRO A 62 -10.32 -22.62 -5.40
CA PRO A 62 -9.18 -22.98 -4.56
C PRO A 62 -8.08 -21.91 -4.53
N VAL A 63 -8.03 -21.02 -5.52
CA VAL A 63 -7.12 -19.86 -5.52
C VAL A 63 -7.56 -18.82 -4.50
N LEU A 64 -8.84 -18.44 -4.50
CA LEU A 64 -9.39 -17.47 -3.54
C LEU A 64 -9.36 -18.00 -2.10
N ALA A 65 -9.65 -19.29 -1.91
CA ALA A 65 -9.52 -19.93 -0.60
C ALA A 65 -8.10 -19.82 -0.04
N ARG A 66 -7.07 -20.02 -0.89
CA ARG A 66 -5.65 -19.86 -0.49
C ARG A 66 -5.32 -18.41 -0.12
N LEU A 67 -5.80 -17.44 -0.90
CA LEU A 67 -5.64 -16.02 -0.59
C LEU A 67 -6.28 -15.64 0.74
N THR A 68 -7.51 -16.08 1.01
CA THR A 68 -8.20 -15.78 2.29
C THR A 68 -7.56 -16.42 3.52
N ARG A 69 -6.74 -17.47 3.32
CA ARG A 69 -5.92 -18.07 4.39
C ARG A 69 -4.64 -17.30 4.65
N HIS A 70 -4.23 -16.43 3.73
CA HIS A 70 -3.10 -15.52 3.96
C HIS A 70 -3.51 -14.50 5.03
N ARG A 71 -3.00 -14.70 6.24
CA ARG A 71 -3.28 -13.88 7.42
C ARG A 71 -1.95 -13.24 7.84
N PRO A 72 -1.53 -12.11 7.25
CA PRO A 72 -0.36 -11.40 7.72
C PRO A 72 -0.53 -11.06 9.21
N SER A 73 0.52 -11.27 10.01
CA SER A 73 0.47 -10.92 11.42
C SER A 73 0.34 -9.41 11.59
N LEU A 74 -0.27 -8.96 12.70
CA LEU A 74 -0.38 -7.53 12.99
C LEU A 74 1.00 -6.86 13.01
N SER A 75 2.02 -7.55 13.52
CA SER A 75 3.40 -7.05 13.50
C SER A 75 3.94 -6.87 12.08
N HIS A 76 3.62 -7.77 11.15
CA HIS A 76 4.02 -7.64 9.75
C HIS A 76 3.42 -6.37 9.13
N ILE A 77 2.12 -6.16 9.34
CA ILE A 77 1.39 -4.98 8.85
C ILE A 77 1.96 -3.71 9.46
N ALA A 78 2.18 -3.70 10.79
CA ALA A 78 2.71 -2.55 11.50
C ALA A 78 4.14 -2.18 11.03
N ILE A 79 5.01 -3.15 10.80
CA ILE A 79 6.37 -2.91 10.29
C ILE A 79 6.31 -2.35 8.86
N MET A 80 5.47 -2.92 7.99
CA MET A 80 5.29 -2.42 6.62
C MET A 80 4.79 -0.98 6.60
N LEU A 81 3.72 -0.69 7.35
CA LEU A 81 3.13 0.63 7.40
C LEU A 81 4.05 1.65 8.08
N GLY A 82 4.67 1.27 9.20
CA GLY A 82 5.59 2.11 9.94
C GLY A 82 6.84 2.47 9.13
N SER A 83 7.43 1.50 8.42
CA SER A 83 8.59 1.78 7.55
C SER A 83 8.25 2.69 6.37
N ALA A 84 7.09 2.50 5.74
CA ALA A 84 6.60 3.39 4.69
C ALA A 84 6.37 4.82 5.21
N ALA A 85 5.73 4.97 6.37
CA ALA A 85 5.45 6.27 6.99
C ALA A 85 6.75 6.99 7.42
N LEU A 86 7.68 6.27 8.06
CA LEU A 86 8.98 6.83 8.46
C LEU A 86 9.79 7.29 7.25
N PHE A 87 9.76 6.54 6.14
CA PHE A 87 10.42 6.94 4.91
C PHE A 87 9.82 8.20 4.32
N ALA A 88 8.49 8.24 4.18
CA ALA A 88 7.79 9.42 3.68
C ALA A 88 8.10 10.64 4.56
N LEU A 89 8.05 10.49 5.88
CA LEU A 89 8.41 11.55 6.83
C LEU A 89 9.86 12.03 6.61
N ALA A 90 10.82 11.11 6.52
CA ALA A 90 12.22 11.44 6.30
C ALA A 90 12.43 12.24 5.00
N ILE A 91 11.78 11.83 3.91
CA ILE A 91 11.87 12.55 2.63
C ILE A 91 11.33 13.98 2.77
N HIS A 92 10.19 14.17 3.42
CA HIS A 92 9.59 15.49 3.61
C HIS A 92 10.43 16.39 4.54
N LEU A 93 11.09 15.83 5.56
CA LEU A 93 11.99 16.61 6.41
C LEU A 93 13.26 17.06 5.67
N VAL A 94 13.77 16.23 4.76
CA VAL A 94 15.02 16.51 4.01
C VAL A 94 14.79 17.41 2.79
N HIS A 95 13.69 17.22 2.06
CA HIS A 95 13.42 17.92 0.80
C HIS A 95 12.51 19.16 0.96
N GLY A 96 12.12 19.48 2.20
CA GLY A 96 11.19 20.56 2.51
C GLY A 96 9.77 20.03 2.74
N ALA A 97 9.18 20.41 3.87
CA ALA A 97 7.75 20.21 4.10
C ALA A 97 6.97 20.96 3.01
N PRO A 98 5.81 20.46 2.53
CA PRO A 98 4.96 21.22 1.63
C PRO A 98 4.59 22.52 2.33
N THR A 99 5.21 23.61 1.91
CA THR A 99 4.83 24.96 2.28
C THR A 99 3.54 25.24 1.53
N TRP A 100 2.40 24.81 2.09
CA TRP A 100 1.05 25.09 1.59
C TRP A 100 0.66 26.57 1.83
N ILE A 101 1.58 27.49 1.55
CA ILE A 101 1.33 28.94 1.52
C ILE A 101 0.97 29.36 0.10
#